data_AF-A0A6I8QQ12-F1
#
_entry.id   AF-A0A6I8QQ12-F1
#
_cell.length_a   1.000
_cell.length_b   1.000
_cell.length_c   1.000
_cell.angle_alpha   90.00
_cell.angle_beta   90.00
_cell.angle_gamma   90.00
#
_symmetry.space_group_name_H-M   'P 1'
#
loop_
_entity.id
_entity.type
_entity.pdbx_description
1 polymer ?
#
loop_
_entity_poly.entity_id
_entity_poly.type
_entity_poly.pdbx_seq_one_letter_code
_entity_poly.pdbx_strand_id
1 'polypeptide(L)'
;MNREASKPADLTAQAEDSEDSDSSEDISGASEMDYLRNLFSRTLGIGTPEKVLDELSIEGISRFMLSEKCKNVVCMVGAGISTSAGIPDFRSPGSGLYSNLQKYNLPYPEAIFQIGYFKENPEPFFALARELFPGQFKPTICHYFIRLLKEKGLLLRCYSQNIDTLERVAGLTSDDLVEAHGTFHSSHCVDTFCRAEYSLSWMKEKIFSDLIPKCEKCNNLVKPDIVFFGESLPSRFFSAIKSDFPKVDLLIVMGTSLQVQPFASLVSKVSSKTPRLLINKELAGQGDPFFSVFGFGGGMDFDSEKAYRDVAWLGDCDDGCLALADFLGWKAELEELVKKEHAAIDAAAEAAKKKESKPGGSSSEESSAANASDEKANN
;
A
#
# COMPACT_ATOMS: atom_id res chain seq x y z
N MET A 1 -75.23 12.80 -26.89
CA MET A 1 -76.67 12.45 -26.81
C MET A 1 -76.76 11.00 -26.38
N ASN A 2 -77.48 10.77 -25.27
CA ASN A 2 -77.89 9.51 -24.62
C ASN A 2 -76.76 8.56 -24.15
N ARG A 3 -76.53 8.43 -22.83
CA ARG A 3 -77.28 7.59 -21.84
C ARG A 3 -77.20 6.12 -22.25
N GLU A 4 -76.67 5.21 -21.42
CA GLU A 4 -77.36 4.76 -20.20
C GLU A 4 -76.42 4.34 -19.07
N ALA A 5 -76.95 4.52 -17.85
CA ALA A 5 -76.39 4.09 -16.59
C ALA A 5 -77.10 2.81 -16.13
N SER A 6 -76.38 1.94 -15.43
CA SER A 6 -76.97 1.00 -14.46
C SER A 6 -75.94 0.62 -13.40
N LYS A 7 -76.32 0.83 -12.14
CA LYS A 7 -75.70 0.38 -10.88
C LYS A 7 -76.62 -0.72 -10.29
N PRO A 8 -76.38 -1.25 -9.08
CA PRO A 8 -75.22 -1.96 -8.50
C PRO A 8 -75.69 -3.27 -7.80
N ALA A 9 -74.78 -3.95 -7.06
CA ALA A 9 -74.99 -4.86 -5.90
C ALA A 9 -74.07 -6.09 -6.01
N ASP A 10 -73.61 -6.79 -4.98
CA ASP A 10 -73.38 -6.61 -3.54
C ASP A 10 -72.80 -7.97 -3.07
N LEU A 11 -71.80 -7.99 -2.16
CA LEU A 11 -71.38 -9.09 -1.26
C LEU A 11 -71.03 -10.48 -1.89
N THR A 12 -69.98 -11.22 -1.53
CA THR A 12 -69.52 -11.69 -0.21
C THR A 12 -68.18 -12.45 -0.39
N ALA A 13 -67.46 -12.61 0.72
CA ALA A 13 -66.12 -13.16 0.89
C ALA A 13 -65.94 -14.69 0.69
N GLN A 14 -64.69 -15.10 0.41
CA GLN A 14 -63.84 -16.16 1.04
C GLN A 14 -62.75 -16.58 0.03
N ALA A 15 -61.45 -16.37 0.35
CA ALA A 15 -60.47 -17.35 0.90
C ALA A 15 -60.07 -18.41 -0.17
N GLU A 16 -58.83 -18.75 -0.51
CA GLU A 16 -57.56 -18.89 0.21
C GLU A 16 -56.35 -18.85 -0.77
N ASP A 17 -55.21 -18.41 -0.24
CA ASP A 17 -53.80 -18.84 -0.40
C ASP A 17 -53.19 -19.26 -1.75
N SER A 18 -52.11 -18.56 -2.12
CA SER A 18 -50.79 -19.19 -2.30
C SER A 18 -49.67 -18.18 -2.07
N GLU A 19 -48.73 -18.61 -1.24
CA GLU A 19 -47.52 -17.94 -0.77
C GLU A 19 -46.53 -17.67 -1.91
N ASP A 20 -45.88 -16.51 -1.90
CA ASP A 20 -44.46 -16.43 -2.26
C ASP A 20 -43.81 -15.30 -1.45
N SER A 21 -42.86 -15.71 -0.63
CA SER A 21 -42.03 -14.89 0.25
C SER A 21 -40.94 -14.18 -0.55
N ASP A 22 -40.82 -12.86 -0.42
CA ASP A 22 -39.59 -12.15 -0.74
C ASP A 22 -39.30 -11.10 0.34
N SER A 23 -38.57 -11.53 1.39
CA SER A 23 -37.95 -10.64 2.36
C SER A 23 -36.60 -10.20 1.82
N SER A 24 -36.60 -9.13 1.01
CA SER A 24 -35.39 -8.37 0.74
C SER A 24 -35.13 -7.42 1.92
N GLU A 25 -34.24 -7.84 2.81
CA GLU A 25 -33.76 -7.00 3.91
C GLU A 25 -33.04 -5.76 3.35
N ASP A 26 -33.61 -4.60 3.64
CA ASP A 26 -33.07 -3.26 3.43
C ASP A 26 -31.76 -3.04 4.20
N ILE A 27 -30.65 -3.54 3.67
CA ILE A 27 -29.31 -3.32 4.25
C ILE A 27 -28.70 -1.99 3.78
N SER A 28 -29.19 -1.40 2.68
CA SER A 28 -28.63 -0.14 2.14
C SER A 28 -29.16 1.13 2.84
N GLY A 29 -30.42 1.14 3.29
CA GLY A 29 -31.05 2.31 3.91
C GLY A 29 -30.52 2.66 5.30
N ALA A 30 -30.05 1.66 6.05
CA ALA A 30 -29.53 1.84 7.41
C ALA A 30 -28.26 2.72 7.44
N SER A 31 -27.33 2.49 6.50
CA SER A 31 -26.06 3.22 6.45
C SER A 31 -26.20 4.70 6.07
N GLU A 32 -27.18 5.02 5.23
CA GLU A 32 -27.43 6.38 4.74
C GLU A 32 -28.19 7.21 5.79
N MET A 33 -29.14 6.59 6.48
CA MET A 33 -29.82 7.20 7.63
C MET A 33 -28.87 7.42 8.81
N ASP A 34 -27.92 6.51 9.05
CA ASP A 34 -26.88 6.70 10.06
C ASP A 34 -25.90 7.82 9.67
N TYR A 35 -25.55 7.95 8.39
CA TYR A 35 -24.74 9.06 7.89
C TYR A 35 -25.45 10.41 8.10
N LEU A 36 -26.73 10.50 7.72
CA LEU A 36 -27.53 11.71 7.90
C LEU A 36 -27.71 12.03 9.39
N ARG A 37 -28.03 11.05 10.22
CA ARG A 37 -28.18 11.23 11.67
C ARG A 37 -26.88 11.71 12.32
N ASN A 38 -25.74 11.14 11.94
CA ASN A 38 -24.43 11.58 12.43
C ASN A 38 -24.07 12.99 11.93
N LEU A 39 -24.39 13.32 10.68
CA LEU A 39 -24.20 14.66 10.13
C LEU A 39 -25.05 15.69 10.89
N PHE A 40 -26.33 15.39 11.14
CA PHE A 40 -27.21 16.26 11.92
C PHE A 40 -26.78 16.39 13.37
N SER A 41 -26.41 15.29 14.05
CA SER A 41 -25.89 15.33 15.42
C SER A 41 -24.61 16.15 15.54
N ARG A 42 -23.68 16.06 14.56
CA ARG A 42 -22.45 16.88 14.53
C ARG A 42 -22.72 18.34 14.18
N THR A 43 -23.64 18.60 13.26
CA THR A 43 -23.97 19.96 12.79
C THR A 43 -24.77 20.74 13.83
N LEU A 44 -25.68 20.06 14.55
CA LEU A 44 -26.58 20.67 15.54
C LEU A 44 -26.08 20.52 16.99
N GLY A 45 -25.02 19.76 17.23
CA GLY A 45 -24.49 19.49 18.57
C GLY A 45 -25.43 18.66 19.46
N ILE A 46 -26.36 17.91 18.87
CA ILE A 46 -27.38 17.13 19.59
C ILE A 46 -26.90 15.68 19.71
N GLY A 47 -26.23 15.37 20.83
CA GLY A 47 -25.77 14.03 21.21
C GLY A 47 -24.50 14.10 22.07
N THR A 48 -24.37 13.23 23.08
CA THR A 48 -23.08 13.04 23.74
C THR A 48 -22.14 12.36 22.75
N PRO A 49 -20.95 12.93 22.44
CA PRO A 49 -20.00 12.28 21.55
C PRO A 49 -19.63 10.92 22.14
N GLU A 50 -19.88 9.86 21.37
CA GLU A 50 -19.44 8.52 21.75
C GLU A 50 -17.91 8.55 21.87
N LYS A 51 -17.38 8.30 23.08
CA LYS A 51 -15.93 8.25 23.30
C LYS A 51 -15.35 7.07 22.53
N VAL A 52 -14.74 7.36 21.39
CA VAL A 52 -14.07 6.37 20.53
C VAL A 52 -12.81 5.84 21.21
N LEU A 53 -12.03 6.74 21.80
CA LEU A 53 -10.88 6.44 22.65
C LEU A 53 -11.14 6.92 24.08
N ASP A 54 -10.51 6.27 25.06
CA ASP A 54 -10.55 6.72 26.46
C ASP A 54 -9.70 7.98 26.66
N GLU A 55 -8.55 8.05 25.99
CA GLU A 55 -7.66 9.21 25.85
C GLU A 55 -7.09 9.33 24.42
N LEU A 56 -6.80 10.56 23.98
CA LEU A 56 -6.20 10.85 22.68
C LEU A 56 -4.67 10.83 22.77
N SER A 57 -4.13 9.64 23.03
CA SER A 57 -2.68 9.41 23.08
C SER A 57 -2.33 8.05 22.49
N ILE A 58 -1.03 7.80 22.31
CA ILE A 58 -0.54 6.51 21.81
C ILE A 58 -0.85 5.37 22.80
N GLU A 59 -0.92 5.67 24.10
CA GLU A 59 -1.37 4.77 25.16
C GLU A 59 -2.87 4.48 25.08
N GLY A 60 -3.69 5.47 24.72
CA GLY A 60 -5.11 5.24 24.42
C GLY A 60 -5.30 4.33 23.21
N ILE A 61 -4.49 4.53 22.16
CA ILE A 61 -4.48 3.65 20.98
C ILE A 61 -4.05 2.24 21.36
N SER A 62 -3.00 2.06 22.16
CA SER A 62 -2.53 0.73 22.55
C SER A 62 -3.58 -0.02 23.38
N ARG A 63 -4.28 0.63 24.30
CA ARG A 63 -5.42 0.03 25.02
C ARG A 63 -6.58 -0.32 24.11
N PHE A 64 -6.88 0.53 23.11
CA PHE A 64 -7.87 0.20 22.09
C PHE A 64 -7.46 -1.05 21.27
N MET A 65 -6.19 -1.14 20.85
CA MET A 65 -5.63 -2.28 20.13
C MET A 65 -5.68 -3.59 20.93
N LEU A 66 -5.49 -3.52 22.25
CA LEU A 66 -5.58 -4.68 23.15
C LEU A 66 -7.03 -5.10 23.45
N SER A 67 -8.02 -4.29 23.09
CA SER A 67 -9.43 -4.58 23.31
C SER A 67 -10.01 -5.49 22.21
N GLU A 68 -11.13 -6.16 22.52
CA GLU A 68 -11.85 -6.99 21.54
C GLU A 68 -12.46 -6.20 20.36
N LYS A 69 -12.43 -4.86 20.42
CA LYS A 69 -12.95 -3.99 19.36
C LYS A 69 -11.99 -3.83 18.20
N CYS A 70 -10.68 -4.04 18.40
CA CYS A 70 -9.67 -3.82 17.37
C CYS A 70 -9.21 -5.16 16.78
N LYS A 71 -9.75 -5.52 15.61
CA LYS A 71 -9.37 -6.75 14.90
C LYS A 71 -8.77 -6.49 13.53
N ASN A 72 -9.12 -5.36 12.92
CA ASN A 72 -8.77 -5.02 11.55
C ASN A 72 -8.03 -3.68 11.50
N VAL A 73 -6.70 -3.76 11.46
CA VAL A 73 -5.81 -2.60 11.34
C VAL A 73 -5.44 -2.40 9.87
N VAL A 74 -5.65 -1.19 9.37
CA VAL A 74 -5.09 -0.77 8.08
C VAL A 74 -3.90 0.15 8.32
N CYS A 75 -2.78 -0.16 7.69
CA CYS A 75 -1.62 0.72 7.64
C CYS A 75 -1.64 1.51 6.32
N MET A 76 -1.45 2.82 6.41
CA MET A 76 -1.16 3.68 5.26
C MET A 76 0.26 4.22 5.40
N VAL A 77 1.15 3.87 4.48
CA VAL A 77 2.57 4.20 4.60
C VAL A 77 3.11 4.93 3.38
N GLY A 78 4.10 5.79 3.63
CA GLY A 78 4.86 6.47 2.58
C GLY A 78 6.35 6.50 2.87
N ALA A 79 7.08 7.34 2.12
CA ALA A 79 8.54 7.25 2.06
C ALA A 79 9.24 7.45 3.41
N GLY A 80 8.59 8.13 4.36
CA GLY A 80 9.12 8.35 5.71
C GLY A 80 9.49 7.06 6.44
N ILE A 81 8.76 5.95 6.20
CA ILE A 81 9.06 4.66 6.85
C ILE A 81 10.34 4.01 6.33
N SER A 82 10.86 4.44 5.17
CA SER A 82 12.06 3.90 4.51
C SER A 82 13.29 4.80 4.67
N THR A 83 13.15 5.99 5.27
CA THR A 83 14.26 6.95 5.40
C THR A 83 15.41 6.44 6.25
N SER A 84 15.13 5.74 7.37
CA SER A 84 16.16 5.13 8.21
C SER A 84 16.83 3.90 7.57
N ALA A 85 16.26 3.34 6.50
CA ALA A 85 16.92 2.32 5.68
C ALA A 85 17.97 2.91 4.72
N GLY A 86 18.08 4.25 4.63
CA GLY A 86 18.97 4.94 3.70
C GLY A 86 18.33 5.26 2.34
N ILE A 87 17.02 5.06 2.20
CA ILE A 87 16.27 5.45 1.00
C ILE A 87 15.74 6.87 1.23
N PRO A 88 16.22 7.88 0.48
CA PRO A 88 15.74 9.25 0.67
C PRO A 88 14.26 9.33 0.32
N ASP A 89 13.52 10.16 1.05
CA ASP A 89 12.17 10.51 0.64
C ASP A 89 12.22 11.37 -0.63
N PHE A 90 11.06 11.68 -1.22
CA PHE A 90 11.04 12.49 -2.44
C PHE A 90 11.27 13.98 -2.15
N ARG A 91 10.71 14.50 -1.04
CA ARG A 91 10.39 15.92 -0.87
C ARG A 91 11.21 16.64 0.19
N SER A 92 11.93 15.95 1.08
CA SER A 92 12.63 16.63 2.18
C SER A 92 13.68 17.60 1.62
N PRO A 93 13.70 18.86 2.08
CA PRO A 93 14.69 19.83 1.63
C PRO A 93 16.12 19.35 1.93
N GLY A 94 17.01 19.35 0.94
CA GLY A 94 18.44 19.04 1.10
C GLY A 94 18.80 17.55 1.15
N SER A 95 17.90 16.67 1.61
CA SER A 95 18.14 15.21 1.66
C SER A 95 17.24 14.40 0.71
N GLY A 96 16.10 14.96 0.31
CA GLY A 96 15.14 14.29 -0.54
C GLY A 96 15.66 14.11 -1.97
N LEU A 97 15.16 13.08 -2.64
CA LEU A 97 15.56 12.67 -3.97
C LEU A 97 15.57 13.86 -4.95
N TYR A 98 14.53 14.69 -4.95
CA TYR A 98 14.40 15.85 -5.85
C TYR A 98 15.52 16.89 -5.69
N SER A 99 16.15 16.98 -4.52
CA SER A 99 17.29 17.89 -4.30
C SER A 99 18.56 17.41 -5.02
N ASN A 100 18.65 16.12 -5.35
CA ASN A 100 19.85 15.46 -5.87
C ASN A 100 19.75 15.08 -7.36
N LEU A 101 18.69 15.49 -8.06
CA LEU A 101 18.46 15.15 -9.48
C LEU A 101 19.12 16.10 -10.49
N GLN A 102 19.87 17.11 -10.03
CA GLN A 102 20.48 18.12 -10.91
C GLN A 102 21.38 17.51 -12.00
N LYS A 103 22.03 16.38 -11.72
CA LYS A 103 22.88 15.63 -12.67
C LYS A 103 22.13 15.11 -13.91
N TYR A 104 20.82 15.01 -13.86
CA TYR A 104 19.99 14.47 -14.95
C TYR A 104 19.47 15.54 -15.93
N ASN A 105 19.78 16.83 -15.70
CA ASN A 105 19.36 17.94 -16.55
C ASN A 105 17.84 17.94 -16.87
N LEU A 106 17.03 17.65 -15.85
CA LEU A 106 15.57 17.58 -15.96
C LEU A 106 14.97 18.98 -16.07
N PRO A 107 13.84 19.17 -16.79
CA PRO A 107 13.16 20.46 -16.83
C PRO A 107 12.63 20.90 -15.46
N TYR A 108 12.27 19.93 -14.62
CA TYR A 108 11.93 20.07 -13.20
C TYR A 108 12.03 18.68 -12.54
N PRO A 109 12.23 18.57 -11.21
CA PRO A 109 12.56 17.30 -10.55
C PRO A 109 11.56 16.17 -10.78
N GLU A 110 10.26 16.47 -10.81
CA GLU A 110 9.17 15.50 -10.97
C GLU A 110 9.13 14.87 -12.38
N ALA A 111 9.79 15.48 -13.37
CA ALA A 111 9.76 15.02 -14.76
C ALA A 111 10.27 13.58 -14.91
N ILE A 112 11.24 13.16 -14.09
CA ILE A 112 11.77 11.78 -14.09
C ILE A 112 10.70 10.72 -13.80
N PHE A 113 9.61 11.11 -13.13
CA PHE A 113 8.48 10.25 -12.79
C PHE A 113 7.23 10.56 -13.60
N GLN A 114 7.31 11.36 -14.67
CA GLN A 114 6.18 11.58 -15.59
C GLN A 114 6.21 10.59 -16.75
N ILE A 115 5.06 9.97 -17.04
CA ILE A 115 5.00 8.93 -18.09
C ILE A 115 5.31 9.47 -19.49
N GLY A 116 4.93 10.73 -19.76
CA GLY A 116 5.26 11.39 -21.03
C GLY A 116 6.77 11.56 -21.20
N TYR A 117 7.42 12.14 -20.19
CA TYR A 117 8.88 12.34 -20.20
C TYR A 117 9.63 11.00 -20.27
N PHE A 118 9.23 10.00 -19.49
CA PHE A 118 9.87 8.68 -19.47
C PHE A 118 9.84 7.96 -20.83
N LYS A 119 8.75 8.09 -21.59
CA LYS A 119 8.64 7.46 -22.92
C LYS A 119 9.60 8.09 -23.93
N GLU A 120 9.92 9.36 -23.77
CA GLU A 120 10.83 10.11 -24.65
C GLU A 120 12.30 10.02 -24.18
N ASN A 121 12.54 10.10 -22.87
CA ASN A 121 13.85 10.14 -22.23
C ASN A 121 13.89 9.16 -21.03
N PRO A 122 13.96 7.84 -21.28
CA PRO A 122 13.95 6.83 -20.20
C PRO A 122 15.27 6.76 -19.41
N GLU A 123 16.37 7.24 -19.97
CA GLU A 123 17.73 7.10 -19.42
C GLU A 123 17.86 7.64 -17.98
N PRO A 124 17.37 8.85 -17.64
CA PRO A 124 17.47 9.37 -16.27
C PRO A 124 16.80 8.47 -15.24
N PHE A 125 15.61 7.93 -15.57
CA PHE A 125 14.90 7.03 -14.68
C PHE A 125 15.68 5.74 -14.45
N PHE A 126 16.23 5.10 -15.49
CA PHE A 126 16.97 3.85 -15.33
C PHE A 126 18.32 4.04 -14.64
N ALA A 127 18.99 5.17 -14.88
CA ALA A 127 20.18 5.55 -14.14
C ALA A 127 19.88 5.71 -12.64
N LEU A 128 18.77 6.36 -12.30
CA LEU A 128 18.31 6.48 -10.93
C LEU A 128 17.88 5.13 -10.33
N ALA A 129 17.15 4.31 -11.07
CA ALA A 129 16.68 3.01 -10.63
C ALA A 129 17.84 2.06 -10.29
N ARG A 130 18.99 2.21 -10.97
CA ARG A 130 20.23 1.49 -10.64
C ARG A 130 20.78 1.88 -9.26
N GLU A 131 20.72 3.17 -8.92
CA GLU A 131 21.18 3.70 -7.62
C GLU A 131 20.27 3.29 -6.46
N LEU A 132 18.99 3.05 -6.74
CA LEU A 132 17.97 2.73 -5.73
C LEU A 132 17.46 1.27 -5.80
N PHE A 133 18.19 0.38 -6.49
CA PHE A 133 17.66 -0.93 -6.83
C PHE A 133 17.38 -1.80 -5.60
N PRO A 134 16.24 -2.54 -5.55
CA PRO A 134 15.89 -3.40 -4.42
C PRO A 134 16.96 -4.44 -4.04
N GLY A 135 17.10 -4.70 -2.74
CA GLY A 135 18.08 -5.64 -2.18
C GLY A 135 19.40 -4.99 -1.72
N GLN A 136 19.53 -3.67 -1.86
CA GLN A 136 20.61 -2.90 -1.24
C GLN A 136 20.26 -2.39 0.16
N PHE A 137 18.98 -2.42 0.52
CA PHE A 137 18.44 -1.81 1.73
C PHE A 137 17.75 -2.86 2.60
N LYS A 138 17.81 -2.66 3.92
CA LYS A 138 17.15 -3.50 4.91
C LYS A 138 15.85 -2.82 5.37
N PRO A 139 14.74 -3.56 5.54
CA PRO A 139 13.51 -2.98 6.09
C PRO A 139 13.77 -2.38 7.48
N THR A 140 13.02 -1.33 7.79
CA THR A 140 13.14 -0.58 9.04
C THR A 140 12.33 -1.23 10.17
N ILE A 141 12.45 -0.71 11.39
CA ILE A 141 11.65 -1.18 12.53
C ILE A 141 10.16 -0.97 12.24
N CYS A 142 9.81 0.14 11.60
CA CYS A 142 8.44 0.41 11.16
C CYS A 142 7.90 -0.69 10.22
N HIS A 143 8.71 -1.21 9.30
CA HIS A 143 8.28 -2.32 8.42
C HIS A 143 8.02 -3.61 9.22
N TYR A 144 8.92 -3.93 10.15
CA TYR A 144 8.77 -5.12 10.99
C TYR A 144 7.63 -4.99 12.02
N PHE A 145 7.26 -3.76 12.43
CA PHE A 145 6.05 -3.53 13.22
C PHE A 145 4.79 -3.93 12.43
N ILE A 146 4.71 -3.58 11.15
CA ILE A 146 3.60 -4.00 10.27
C ILE A 146 3.62 -5.53 10.10
N ARG A 147 4.80 -6.14 10.01
CA ARG A 147 4.94 -7.60 10.01
C ARG A 147 4.41 -8.22 11.31
N LEU A 148 4.67 -7.63 12.48
CA LEU A 148 4.09 -8.11 13.74
C LEU A 148 2.57 -7.96 13.78
N LEU A 149 1.99 -6.89 13.23
CA LEU A 149 0.53 -6.78 13.10
C LEU A 149 -0.04 -7.95 12.29
N LYS A 150 0.65 -8.37 11.22
CA LYS A 150 0.27 -9.57 10.45
C LYS A 150 0.38 -10.84 11.29
N GLU A 151 1.51 -11.05 11.96
CA GLU A 151 1.75 -12.27 12.76
C GLU A 151 0.79 -12.40 13.93
N LYS A 152 0.29 -11.28 14.45
CA LYS A 152 -0.72 -11.22 15.51
C LYS A 152 -2.16 -11.25 14.99
N GLY A 153 -2.35 -11.39 13.67
CA GLY A 153 -3.68 -11.49 13.04
C GLY A 153 -4.50 -10.20 13.06
N LEU A 154 -3.85 -9.04 13.24
CA LEU A 154 -4.49 -7.73 13.31
C LEU A 154 -4.43 -6.96 11.98
N LEU A 155 -3.42 -7.23 11.13
CA LEU A 155 -3.27 -6.53 9.86
C LEU A 155 -4.35 -6.96 8.87
N LEU A 156 -5.27 -6.04 8.54
CA LEU A 156 -6.20 -6.21 7.43
C LEU A 156 -5.53 -5.90 6.09
N ARG A 157 -4.82 -4.77 6.01
CA ARG A 157 -4.08 -4.38 4.81
C ARG A 157 -3.01 -3.32 5.10
N CYS A 158 -1.92 -3.37 4.35
CA CYS A 158 -0.94 -2.29 4.24
C CYS A 158 -1.04 -1.65 2.85
N TYR A 159 -1.49 -0.40 2.81
CA TYR A 159 -1.48 0.46 1.63
C TYR A 159 -0.18 1.25 1.63
N SER A 160 0.69 1.00 0.65
CA SER A 160 1.98 1.68 0.53
C SER A 160 2.05 2.58 -0.69
N GLN A 161 2.61 3.78 -0.50
CA GLN A 161 3.02 4.68 -1.58
C GLN A 161 4.44 4.38 -2.08
N ASN A 162 5.17 3.52 -1.38
CA ASN A 162 6.56 3.22 -1.67
C ASN A 162 6.66 2.22 -2.81
N ILE A 163 7.81 2.27 -3.49
CA ILE A 163 8.16 1.35 -4.59
C ILE A 163 9.43 0.56 -4.26
N ASP A 164 10.03 0.78 -3.09
CA ASP A 164 11.29 0.15 -2.66
C ASP A 164 11.17 -1.36 -2.35
N THR A 165 9.93 -1.86 -2.21
CA THR A 165 9.57 -3.25 -1.92
C THR A 165 9.97 -3.76 -0.53
N LEU A 166 10.38 -2.87 0.39
CA LEU A 166 10.84 -3.26 1.73
C LEU A 166 9.74 -3.93 2.56
N GLU A 167 8.46 -3.67 2.28
CA GLU A 167 7.34 -4.38 2.91
C GLU A 167 7.36 -5.87 2.57
N ARG A 168 7.68 -6.22 1.32
CA ARG A 168 7.82 -7.62 0.89
C ARG A 168 9.04 -8.27 1.50
N VAL A 169 10.16 -7.54 1.59
CA VAL A 169 11.38 -8.01 2.24
C VAL A 169 11.16 -8.23 3.74
N ALA A 170 10.33 -7.41 4.40
CA ALA A 170 9.90 -7.61 5.78
C ALA A 170 8.91 -8.79 5.96
N GLY A 171 8.49 -9.43 4.87
CA GLY A 171 7.66 -10.63 4.87
C GLY A 171 6.17 -10.40 4.64
N LEU A 172 5.73 -9.21 4.22
CA LEU A 172 4.33 -9.04 3.79
C LEU A 172 4.10 -9.71 2.42
N THR A 173 2.98 -10.41 2.31
CA THR A 173 2.59 -11.09 1.06
C THR A 173 1.76 -10.17 0.18
N SER A 174 1.51 -10.59 -1.07
CA SER A 174 0.63 -9.85 -1.97
C SER A 174 -0.79 -9.69 -1.43
N ASP A 175 -1.25 -10.61 -0.57
CA ASP A 175 -2.54 -10.47 0.10
C ASP A 175 -2.50 -9.33 1.11
N ASP A 176 -1.46 -9.20 1.93
CA ASP A 176 -1.38 -8.11 2.91
C ASP A 176 -1.25 -6.72 2.26
N LEU A 177 -0.74 -6.66 1.02
CA LEU A 177 -0.27 -5.42 0.39
C LEU A 177 -1.20 -4.86 -0.69
N VAL A 178 -1.27 -3.53 -0.69
CA VAL A 178 -1.70 -2.71 -1.82
C VAL A 178 -0.58 -1.72 -2.10
N GLU A 179 0.25 -2.03 -3.09
CA GLU A 179 1.28 -1.14 -3.62
C GLU A 179 0.61 -0.06 -4.51
N ALA A 180 0.16 1.02 -3.88
CA ALA A 180 -0.69 2.03 -4.52
C ALA A 180 0.00 2.73 -5.69
N HIS A 181 1.32 2.94 -5.58
CA HIS A 181 2.14 3.48 -6.65
C HIS A 181 2.92 2.40 -7.40
N GLY A 182 2.43 1.16 -7.36
CA GLY A 182 3.01 0.05 -8.09
C GLY A 182 4.31 -0.48 -7.49
N THR A 183 5.04 -1.29 -8.25
CA THR A 183 6.15 -2.10 -7.71
C THR A 183 7.27 -2.30 -8.73
N PHE A 184 8.50 -2.48 -8.24
CA PHE A 184 9.61 -2.98 -9.05
C PHE A 184 9.59 -4.51 -9.21
N HIS A 185 8.73 -5.22 -8.48
CA HIS A 185 8.69 -6.69 -8.48
C HIS A 185 8.40 -7.29 -9.87
N SER A 186 7.58 -6.61 -10.67
CA SER A 186 7.22 -6.98 -12.03
C SER A 186 7.40 -5.79 -12.97
N SER A 187 7.49 -6.09 -14.27
CA SER A 187 7.67 -5.10 -15.32
C SER A 187 6.91 -5.53 -16.56
N HIS A 188 6.40 -4.57 -17.34
CA HIS A 188 5.67 -4.87 -18.56
C HIS A 188 6.16 -4.04 -19.74
N CYS A 189 6.07 -4.63 -20.94
CA CYS A 189 6.14 -3.88 -22.18
C CYS A 189 5.11 -2.74 -22.16
N VAL A 190 5.52 -1.53 -22.55
CA VAL A 190 4.65 -0.35 -22.59
C VAL A 190 3.64 -0.39 -23.74
N ASP A 191 3.87 -1.25 -24.74
CA ASP A 191 2.95 -1.45 -25.85
C ASP A 191 1.67 -2.15 -25.37
N THR A 192 0.53 -1.52 -25.65
CA THR A 192 -0.79 -1.94 -25.17
C THR A 192 -1.27 -3.26 -25.78
N PHE A 193 -0.76 -3.63 -26.97
CA PHE A 193 -1.13 -4.88 -27.64
C PHE A 193 -0.18 -6.02 -27.27
N CYS A 194 1.03 -5.72 -26.77
CA CYS A 194 2.00 -6.71 -26.35
C CYS A 194 1.87 -7.06 -24.87
N ARG A 195 2.05 -6.08 -23.97
CA ARG A 195 2.04 -6.25 -22.50
C ARG A 195 2.78 -7.50 -21.99
N ALA A 196 3.89 -7.88 -22.63
CA ALA A 196 4.73 -8.98 -22.14
C ALA A 196 5.28 -8.63 -20.75
N GLU A 197 5.14 -9.57 -19.81
CA GLU A 197 5.64 -9.45 -18.44
C GLU A 197 7.11 -9.90 -18.34
N TYR A 198 7.87 -9.20 -17.51
CA TYR A 198 9.27 -9.44 -17.21
C TYR A 198 9.48 -9.41 -15.69
N SER A 199 10.32 -10.32 -15.18
CA SER A 199 10.62 -10.42 -13.75
C SER A 199 11.57 -9.33 -13.27
N LEU A 200 11.60 -9.09 -11.95
CA LEU A 200 12.61 -8.26 -11.29
C LEU A 200 14.04 -8.66 -11.67
N SER A 201 14.34 -9.96 -11.81
CA SER A 201 15.67 -10.45 -12.17
C SER A 201 16.08 -10.06 -13.59
N TRP A 202 15.15 -10.13 -14.55
CA TRP A 202 15.38 -9.67 -15.92
C TRP A 202 15.59 -8.15 -15.96
N MET A 203 14.76 -7.39 -15.23
CA MET A 203 14.88 -5.94 -15.14
C MET A 203 16.21 -5.54 -14.50
N LYS A 204 16.63 -6.24 -13.44
CA LYS A 204 17.94 -6.06 -12.79
C LYS A 204 19.08 -6.23 -13.78
N GLU A 205 19.10 -7.32 -14.53
CA GLU A 205 20.15 -7.58 -15.52
C GLU A 205 20.29 -6.42 -16.52
N LYS A 206 19.17 -5.91 -17.05
CA LYS A 206 19.19 -4.79 -18.01
C LYS A 206 19.70 -3.50 -17.38
N ILE A 207 19.16 -3.12 -16.21
CA ILE A 207 19.54 -1.89 -15.50
C ILE A 207 21.03 -1.89 -15.11
N PHE A 208 21.56 -3.02 -14.61
CA PHE A 208 22.97 -3.10 -14.19
C PHE A 208 23.94 -3.31 -15.36
N SER A 209 23.45 -3.63 -16.55
CA SER A 209 24.25 -3.68 -17.79
C SER A 209 24.25 -2.35 -18.55
N ASP A 210 23.70 -1.28 -17.96
CA ASP A 210 23.51 0.04 -18.59
C ASP A 210 22.74 -0.03 -19.93
N LEU A 211 21.85 -1.03 -20.05
CA LEU A 211 20.98 -1.20 -21.21
C LEU A 211 19.58 -0.69 -20.89
N ILE A 212 19.01 0.09 -21.81
CA ILE A 212 17.59 0.47 -21.74
C ILE A 212 16.74 -0.78 -21.98
N PRO A 213 15.87 -1.18 -21.04
CA PRO A 213 15.08 -2.40 -21.17
C PRO A 213 14.12 -2.34 -22.36
N LYS A 214 14.31 -3.24 -23.33
CA LYS A 214 13.45 -3.39 -24.51
C LYS A 214 12.79 -4.77 -24.52
N CYS A 215 11.55 -4.80 -25.00
CA CYS A 215 10.72 -6.00 -25.08
C CYS A 215 11.29 -6.95 -26.14
N GLU A 216 11.53 -8.19 -25.74
CA GLU A 216 12.06 -9.25 -26.60
C GLU A 216 11.09 -9.64 -27.73
N LYS A 217 9.79 -9.29 -27.61
CA LYS A 217 8.76 -9.61 -28.61
C LYS A 217 8.53 -8.51 -29.65
N CYS A 218 8.61 -7.24 -29.25
CA CYS A 218 8.23 -6.11 -30.12
C CYS A 218 9.21 -4.93 -30.07
N ASN A 219 10.33 -5.05 -29.36
CA ASN A 219 11.39 -4.06 -29.22
C ASN A 219 10.95 -2.69 -28.64
N ASN A 220 9.72 -2.58 -28.15
CA ASN A 220 9.23 -1.42 -27.40
C ASN A 220 9.83 -1.39 -25.98
N LEU A 221 9.74 -0.23 -25.31
CA LEU A 221 10.25 -0.05 -23.96
C LEU A 221 9.57 -1.01 -22.97
N VAL A 222 10.34 -1.54 -22.00
CA VAL A 222 9.80 -2.25 -20.85
C VAL A 222 9.91 -1.33 -19.64
N LYS A 223 8.80 -1.15 -18.92
CA LYS A 223 8.73 -0.29 -17.73
C LYS A 223 8.47 -1.16 -16.49
N PRO A 224 9.15 -0.92 -15.36
CA PRO A 224 8.71 -1.44 -14.07
C PRO A 224 7.25 -1.07 -13.80
N ASP A 225 6.51 -1.92 -13.10
CA ASP A 225 5.09 -1.70 -12.80
C ASP A 225 4.86 -0.67 -11.70
N ILE A 226 5.71 0.35 -11.62
CA ILE A 226 5.52 1.55 -10.80
C ILE A 226 4.59 2.53 -11.52
N VAL A 227 3.80 3.28 -10.76
CA VAL A 227 2.85 4.27 -11.31
C VAL A 227 3.56 5.60 -11.48
N PHE A 228 3.76 6.01 -12.72
CA PHE A 228 4.27 7.34 -13.04
C PHE A 228 3.13 8.38 -12.94
N PHE A 229 3.48 9.64 -12.72
CA PHE A 229 2.52 10.74 -12.86
C PHE A 229 1.93 10.74 -14.27
N GLY A 230 0.60 10.80 -14.34
CA GLY A 230 -0.19 10.66 -15.56
C GLY A 230 -0.71 9.24 -15.82
N GLU A 231 -0.30 8.24 -15.02
CA GLU A 231 -0.86 6.89 -15.07
C GLU A 231 -1.99 6.69 -14.05
N SER A 232 -2.88 5.74 -14.31
CA SER A 232 -3.90 5.32 -13.35
C SER A 232 -3.29 4.42 -12.27
N LEU A 233 -3.75 4.55 -11.04
CA LEU A 233 -3.39 3.60 -9.97
C LEU A 233 -3.88 2.19 -10.31
N PRO A 234 -3.28 1.13 -9.74
CA PRO A 234 -3.65 -0.26 -10.03
C PRO A 234 -5.10 -0.55 -9.68
N SER A 235 -5.78 -1.41 -10.43
CA SER A 235 -7.16 -1.81 -10.15
C SER A 235 -7.35 -2.36 -8.73
N ARG A 236 -6.35 -3.09 -8.22
CA ARG A 236 -6.29 -3.61 -6.85
C ARG A 236 -6.46 -2.51 -5.80
N PHE A 237 -5.93 -1.31 -6.04
CA PHE A 237 -6.10 -0.18 -5.13
C PHE A 237 -7.58 0.11 -4.91
N PHE A 238 -8.34 0.27 -6.00
CA PHE A 238 -9.76 0.60 -5.94
C PHE A 238 -10.64 -0.55 -5.44
N SER A 239 -10.34 -1.80 -5.82
CA SER A 239 -11.11 -2.96 -5.36
C SER A 239 -10.90 -3.23 -3.88
N ALA A 240 -9.65 -3.18 -3.39
CA ALA A 240 -9.34 -3.37 -1.97
C ALA A 240 -9.99 -2.30 -1.10
N ILE A 241 -10.02 -1.03 -1.55
CA ILE A 241 -10.69 0.04 -0.78
C ILE A 241 -12.15 -0.31 -0.48
N LYS A 242 -12.87 -0.85 -1.48
CA LYS A 242 -14.28 -1.21 -1.33
C LYS A 242 -14.48 -2.36 -0.33
N SER A 243 -13.55 -3.32 -0.28
CA SER A 243 -13.65 -4.46 0.64
C SER A 243 -13.14 -4.20 2.04
N ASP A 244 -12.13 -3.33 2.17
CA ASP A 244 -11.34 -3.19 3.39
C ASP A 244 -11.90 -2.10 4.29
N PHE A 245 -12.12 -0.89 3.77
CA PHE A 245 -12.47 0.29 4.57
C PHE A 245 -13.77 0.16 5.39
N PRO A 246 -14.81 -0.57 4.94
CA PRO A 246 -15.98 -0.83 5.78
C PRO A 246 -15.69 -1.67 7.04
N LYS A 247 -14.57 -2.39 7.08
CA LYS A 247 -14.20 -3.32 8.16
C LYS A 247 -13.11 -2.77 9.09
N VAL A 248 -12.58 -1.58 8.82
CA VAL A 248 -11.40 -1.05 9.53
C VAL A 248 -11.78 -0.62 10.95
N ASP A 249 -11.13 -1.23 11.92
CA ASP A 249 -11.27 -0.89 13.33
C ASP A 249 -10.25 0.16 13.77
N LEU A 250 -9.08 0.21 13.14
CA LEU A 250 -8.02 1.19 13.40
C LEU A 250 -7.25 1.53 12.11
N LEU A 251 -7.02 2.82 11.87
CA LEU A 251 -6.12 3.28 10.81
C LEU A 251 -4.80 3.77 11.42
N ILE A 252 -3.68 3.23 10.96
CA ILE A 252 -2.34 3.71 11.34
C ILE A 252 -1.68 4.31 10.09
N VAL A 253 -1.43 5.62 10.11
CA VAL A 253 -0.78 6.38 9.05
C VAL A 253 0.66 6.64 9.46
N MET A 254 1.64 6.24 8.64
CA MET A 254 3.06 6.35 9.00
C MET A 254 3.90 6.92 7.86
N GLY A 255 4.78 7.87 8.17
CA GLY A 255 5.80 8.33 7.23
C GLY A 255 5.27 8.91 5.91
N THR A 256 4.13 9.60 5.92
CA THR A 256 3.56 10.23 4.73
C THR A 256 3.04 11.63 5.03
N SER A 257 3.26 12.56 4.09
CA SER A 257 2.71 13.92 4.15
C SER A 257 1.27 14.03 3.69
N LEU A 258 0.68 12.92 3.19
CA LEU A 258 -0.70 12.86 2.66
C LEU A 258 -1.00 13.94 1.60
N GLN A 259 -0.03 14.26 0.73
CA GLN A 259 -0.19 15.26 -0.35
C GLN A 259 -0.61 14.67 -1.70
N VAL A 260 -0.51 13.34 -1.88
CA VAL A 260 -0.74 12.69 -3.18
C VAL A 260 -2.13 12.05 -3.20
N GLN A 261 -2.98 12.52 -4.11
CA GLN A 261 -4.27 11.91 -4.38
C GLN A 261 -4.16 10.77 -5.41
N PRO A 262 -5.04 9.75 -5.34
CA PRO A 262 -6.16 9.59 -4.43
C PRO A 262 -5.80 8.98 -3.05
N PHE A 263 -4.52 8.66 -2.81
CA PHE A 263 -4.06 7.98 -1.59
C PHE A 263 -4.38 8.77 -0.32
N ALA A 264 -4.15 10.09 -0.33
CA ALA A 264 -4.43 10.94 0.81
C ALA A 264 -5.90 10.90 1.25
N SER A 265 -6.85 10.76 0.32
CA SER A 265 -8.29 10.72 0.63
C SER A 265 -8.73 9.49 1.43
N LEU A 266 -7.89 8.45 1.54
CA LEU A 266 -8.23 7.22 2.26
C LEU A 266 -8.46 7.46 3.75
N VAL A 267 -7.81 8.46 4.36
CA VAL A 267 -8.03 8.80 5.77
C VAL A 267 -9.48 9.20 6.07
N SER A 268 -10.24 9.64 5.05
CA SER A 268 -11.64 10.04 5.15
C SER A 268 -12.61 8.91 4.79
N LYS A 269 -12.12 7.72 4.40
CA LYS A 269 -12.97 6.57 4.03
C LYS A 269 -13.30 5.63 5.17
N VAL A 270 -12.65 5.78 6.32
CA VAL A 270 -12.97 4.99 7.52
C VAL A 270 -14.22 5.54 8.22
N SER A 271 -14.90 4.68 8.98
CA SER A 271 -16.08 5.06 9.77
C SER A 271 -15.78 6.23 10.70
N SER A 272 -16.80 7.03 11.06
CA SER A 272 -16.67 8.09 12.08
C SER A 272 -16.16 7.53 13.42
N LYS A 273 -16.41 6.26 13.72
CA LYS A 273 -16.00 5.61 14.97
C LYS A 273 -14.60 4.97 14.93
N THR A 274 -13.94 4.93 13.78
CA THR A 274 -12.60 4.32 13.63
C THR A 274 -11.54 5.31 14.13
N PRO A 275 -10.77 5.00 15.20
CA PRO A 275 -9.62 5.80 15.58
C PRO A 275 -8.56 5.84 14.47
N ARG A 276 -7.79 6.92 14.43
CA ARG A 276 -6.69 7.09 13.46
C ARG A 276 -5.44 7.57 14.18
N LEU A 277 -4.35 6.83 14.06
CA LEU A 277 -3.04 7.20 14.59
C LEU A 277 -2.13 7.67 13.45
N LEU A 278 -1.54 8.85 13.59
CA LEU A 278 -0.45 9.35 12.75
C LEU A 278 0.87 9.17 13.49
N ILE A 279 1.83 8.43 12.92
CA ILE A 279 3.22 8.38 13.36
C ILE A 279 4.08 9.02 12.27
N ASN A 280 4.48 10.27 12.47
CA ASN A 280 5.17 11.04 11.43
C ASN A 280 6.02 12.16 12.04
N LYS A 281 7.00 12.68 11.30
CA LYS A 281 7.81 13.82 11.80
C LYS A 281 7.00 15.09 12.00
N GLU A 282 5.99 15.27 11.16
CA GLU A 282 5.17 16.47 11.09
C GLU A 282 3.69 16.07 11.02
N LEU A 283 2.79 16.97 11.43
CA LEU A 283 1.36 16.77 11.22
C LEU A 283 1.04 16.68 9.72
N ALA A 284 0.13 15.77 9.38
CA ALA A 284 -0.28 15.54 8.01
C ALA A 284 -1.77 15.22 7.92
N GLY A 285 -2.37 15.53 6.78
CA GLY A 285 -3.77 15.20 6.50
C GLY A 285 -4.79 15.97 7.32
N GLN A 286 -4.41 17.06 8.01
CA GLN A 286 -5.37 17.92 8.70
C GLN A 286 -6.42 18.43 7.72
N GLY A 287 -7.69 18.40 8.14
CA GLY A 287 -8.78 18.90 7.32
C GLY A 287 -8.68 20.42 7.18
N ASP A 288 -8.92 20.94 5.98
CA ASP A 288 -9.18 22.37 5.82
C ASP A 288 -10.50 22.70 6.55
N PRO A 289 -10.49 23.67 7.49
CA PRO A 289 -11.68 24.07 8.22
C PRO A 289 -12.84 24.47 7.31
N PHE A 290 -12.55 25.09 6.15
CA PHE A 290 -13.53 25.51 5.17
C PHE A 290 -14.26 24.31 4.56
N PHE A 291 -13.54 23.28 4.12
CA PHE A 291 -14.15 22.08 3.53
C PHE A 291 -14.91 21.25 4.57
N SER A 292 -14.44 21.21 5.82
CA SER A 292 -15.12 20.51 6.91
C SER A 292 -16.49 21.12 7.27
N VAL A 293 -16.66 22.44 7.14
CA VAL A 293 -17.93 23.13 7.42
C VAL A 293 -19.02 22.78 6.40
N PHE A 294 -18.64 22.46 5.16
CA PHE A 294 -19.59 22.08 4.10
C PHE A 294 -19.84 20.56 4.00
N GLY A 295 -19.38 19.77 4.97
CA GLY A 295 -19.61 18.32 5.00
C GLY A 295 -18.75 17.53 4.01
N PHE A 296 -17.77 18.16 3.37
CA PHE A 296 -16.79 17.46 2.52
C PHE A 296 -15.68 16.88 3.38
N GLY A 297 -15.83 15.60 3.73
CA GLY A 297 -14.76 14.68 4.17
C GLY A 297 -13.62 15.32 4.98
N GLY A 298 -13.91 15.71 6.22
CA GLY A 298 -12.92 16.29 7.13
C GLY A 298 -11.70 15.39 7.27
N GLY A 299 -10.51 15.97 7.11
CA GLY A 299 -9.24 15.30 7.33
C GLY A 299 -9.05 14.86 8.78
N MET A 300 -7.82 14.87 9.26
CA MET A 300 -7.50 14.57 10.65
C MET A 300 -7.68 15.81 11.53
N ASP A 301 -8.12 15.61 12.76
CA ASP A 301 -8.33 16.65 13.78
C ASP A 301 -7.70 16.19 15.10
N PHE A 302 -6.49 16.68 15.36
CA PHE A 302 -5.66 16.22 16.47
C PHE A 302 -5.80 17.10 17.72
N ASP A 303 -6.25 18.34 17.55
CA ASP A 303 -5.98 19.44 18.46
C ASP A 303 -7.20 20.35 18.71
N SER A 304 -8.28 20.25 17.92
CA SER A 304 -9.48 21.03 18.21
C SER A 304 -10.22 20.51 19.45
N GLU A 305 -11.06 21.36 20.06
CA GLU A 305 -11.95 20.95 21.17
C GLU A 305 -12.94 19.84 20.77
N LYS A 306 -13.10 19.58 19.47
CA LYS A 306 -13.96 18.53 18.91
C LYS A 306 -13.20 17.25 18.57
N ALA A 307 -11.87 17.23 18.74
CA ALA A 307 -11.05 16.06 18.50
C ALA A 307 -11.51 14.91 19.41
N TYR A 308 -11.69 13.72 18.83
CA TYR A 308 -12.28 12.59 19.56
C TYR A 308 -11.72 11.21 19.17
N ARG A 309 -10.90 11.13 18.12
CA ARG A 309 -10.45 9.85 17.54
C ARG A 309 -9.09 9.86 16.86
N ASP A 310 -8.52 11.05 16.62
CA ASP A 310 -7.25 11.18 15.91
C ASP A 310 -6.14 11.45 16.91
N VAL A 311 -5.03 10.73 16.77
CA VAL A 311 -3.86 10.85 17.62
C VAL A 311 -2.66 11.09 16.72
N ALA A 312 -1.81 12.04 17.06
CA ALA A 312 -0.53 12.25 16.41
C ALA A 312 0.62 11.94 17.38
N TRP A 313 1.52 11.08 16.96
CA TRP A 313 2.83 10.88 17.57
C TRP A 313 3.88 11.47 16.65
N LEU A 314 4.60 12.48 17.12
CA LEU A 314 5.54 13.25 16.30
C LEU A 314 6.99 12.82 16.55
N GLY A 315 7.63 12.30 15.51
CA GLY A 315 9.02 11.84 15.56
C GLY A 315 9.38 10.90 14.40
N ASP A 316 10.48 10.17 14.54
CA ASP A 316 10.87 9.12 13.60
C ASP A 316 9.90 7.93 13.66
N CYS A 317 9.56 7.35 12.50
CA CYS A 317 8.59 6.25 12.44
C CYS A 317 9.04 5.03 13.24
N ASP A 318 10.34 4.73 13.24
CA ASP A 318 10.91 3.63 14.01
C ASP A 318 10.70 3.80 15.52
N ASP A 319 10.94 5.00 16.04
CA ASP A 319 10.75 5.32 17.46
C ASP A 319 9.27 5.28 17.86
N GLY A 320 8.38 5.78 17.00
CA GLY A 320 6.93 5.72 17.25
C GLY A 320 6.40 4.28 17.23
N CYS A 321 6.88 3.44 16.31
CA CYS A 321 6.55 2.02 16.29
C CYS A 321 7.11 1.28 17.51
N LEU A 322 8.34 1.59 17.96
CA LEU A 322 8.90 1.05 19.20
C LEU A 322 8.10 1.48 20.42
N ALA A 323 7.67 2.74 20.51
CA ALA A 323 6.86 3.25 21.60
C ALA A 323 5.50 2.55 21.65
N LEU A 324 4.82 2.41 20.51
CA LEU A 324 3.56 1.67 20.42
C LEU A 324 3.77 0.19 20.80
N ALA A 325 4.83 -0.45 20.29
CA ALA A 325 5.17 -1.81 20.64
C ALA A 325 5.47 -1.97 22.14
N ASP A 326 6.07 -0.98 22.80
CA ASP A 326 6.32 -1.00 24.25
C ASP A 326 5.00 -1.05 25.02
N PHE A 327 4.05 -0.17 24.69
CA PHE A 327 2.73 -0.16 25.33
C PHE A 327 1.91 -1.42 25.05
N LEU A 328 2.15 -2.10 23.93
CA LEU A 328 1.52 -3.37 23.59
C LEU A 328 2.23 -4.59 24.23
N GLY A 329 3.41 -4.39 24.82
CA GLY A 329 4.25 -5.48 25.33
C GLY A 329 4.97 -6.28 24.24
N TRP A 330 5.15 -5.70 23.05
CA TRP A 330 5.75 -6.34 21.86
C TRP A 330 7.17 -5.84 21.57
N LYS A 331 7.68 -4.87 22.32
CA LYS A 331 8.98 -4.24 22.01
C LYS A 331 10.15 -5.22 21.90
N ALA A 332 10.31 -6.11 22.87
CA ALA A 332 11.38 -7.11 22.86
C ALA A 332 11.26 -8.07 21.65
N GLU A 333 10.04 -8.48 21.33
CA GLU A 333 9.74 -9.33 20.16
C GLU A 333 10.07 -8.61 18.84
N LEU A 334 9.74 -7.32 18.75
CA LEU A 334 10.06 -6.48 17.59
C LEU A 334 11.56 -6.30 17.42
N GLU A 335 12.28 -5.99 18.50
CA GLU A 335 13.74 -5.84 18.48
C GLU A 335 14.45 -7.15 18.09
N GLU A 336 13.97 -8.29 18.60
CA GLU A 336 14.49 -9.61 18.24
C GLU A 336 14.22 -9.94 16.77
N LEU A 337 13.00 -9.69 16.27
CA LEU A 337 12.62 -9.89 14.88
C LEU A 337 13.53 -9.08 13.95
N VAL A 338 13.68 -7.78 14.21
CA VAL A 338 14.54 -6.89 13.42
C VAL A 338 15.97 -7.42 13.39
N LYS A 339 16.53 -7.75 14.55
CA LYS A 339 17.91 -8.26 14.66
C LYS A 339 18.10 -9.56 13.87
N LYS A 340 17.15 -10.50 13.99
CA LYS A 340 17.20 -11.78 13.29
C LYS A 340 17.13 -11.61 11.78
N GLU A 341 16.18 -10.83 11.29
CA GLU A 341 15.97 -10.65 9.86
C GLU A 341 17.11 -9.84 9.22
N HIS A 342 17.63 -8.82 9.90
CA HIS A 342 18.82 -8.10 9.43
C HIS A 342 20.04 -9.01 9.32
N ALA A 343 20.28 -9.87 10.32
CA ALA A 343 21.37 -10.85 10.25
C ALA A 343 21.18 -11.86 9.10
N ALA A 344 19.95 -12.28 8.82
CA ALA A 344 19.65 -13.17 7.69
C ALA A 344 19.91 -12.48 6.34
N ILE A 345 19.52 -11.21 6.19
CA ILE A 345 19.79 -10.41 4.99
C ILE A 345 21.30 -10.23 4.79
N ASP A 346 22.03 -9.88 5.85
CA ASP A 346 23.49 -9.68 5.79
C ASP A 346 24.19 -11.00 5.39
N ALA A 347 23.79 -12.13 5.97
CA ALA A 347 24.33 -13.45 5.61
C ALA A 347 24.02 -13.85 4.16
N ALA A 348 22.81 -13.55 3.66
CA ALA A 348 22.43 -13.80 2.26
C ALA A 348 23.26 -12.95 1.28
N ALA A 349 23.49 -11.67 1.62
CA ALA A 349 24.30 -10.77 0.83
C ALA A 349 25.78 -11.20 0.77
N GLU A 350 26.35 -11.66 1.90
CA GLU A 350 27.71 -12.24 1.92
C GLU A 350 27.81 -13.51 1.08
N ALA A 351 26.80 -14.38 1.13
CA ALA A 351 26.77 -15.61 0.33
C ALA A 351 26.70 -15.31 -1.17
N ALA A 352 25.95 -14.28 -1.58
CA ALA A 352 25.89 -13.83 -2.98
C ALA A 352 27.25 -13.32 -3.48
N LYS A 353 27.93 -12.46 -2.70
CA LYS A 353 29.28 -11.96 -3.03
C LYS A 353 30.32 -13.08 -3.18
N LYS A 354 30.23 -14.13 -2.35
CA LYS A 354 31.11 -15.31 -2.44
C LYS A 354 30.86 -16.16 -3.70
N LYS A 355 29.64 -16.15 -4.25
CA LYS A 355 29.32 -16.84 -5.51
C LYS A 355 29.82 -16.07 -6.73
N GLU A 356 29.76 -14.74 -6.70
CA GLU A 356 30.23 -13.88 -7.80
C GLU A 356 31.78 -13.80 -7.88
N SER A 357 32.49 -14.03 -6.76
CA SER A 357 33.95 -13.95 -6.69
C SER A 357 34.71 -15.26 -7.00
N LYS A 358 34.00 -16.38 -7.26
CA LYS A 358 34.64 -17.59 -7.78
C LYS A 358 34.73 -17.51 -9.31
N PRO A 359 35.94 -17.47 -9.92
CA PRO A 359 36.06 -17.55 -11.37
C PRO A 359 35.55 -18.92 -11.82
N GLY A 360 34.78 -18.93 -12.92
CA GLY A 360 34.31 -20.16 -13.55
C GLY A 360 35.47 -21.12 -13.82
N GLY A 361 35.49 -22.23 -13.09
CA GLY A 361 36.33 -23.37 -13.43
C GLY A 361 35.82 -23.95 -14.75
N SER A 362 36.60 -23.76 -15.79
CA SER A 362 36.54 -24.50 -17.05
C SER A 362 36.41 -26.00 -16.77
N SER A 363 35.24 -26.60 -17.03
CA SER A 363 35.11 -28.04 -17.23
C SER A 363 35.32 -28.35 -18.71
N SER A 364 36.57 -28.30 -19.13
CA SER A 364 37.04 -29.06 -20.30
C SER A 364 37.58 -30.38 -19.77
N GLU A 365 36.71 -31.36 -19.58
CA GLU A 365 37.16 -32.75 -19.43
C GLU A 365 37.20 -33.38 -20.83
N GLU A 366 38.42 -33.74 -21.19
CA GLU A 366 38.85 -34.46 -22.38
C GLU A 366 38.07 -35.78 -22.53
N SER A 367 37.40 -35.96 -23.67
CA SER A 367 37.08 -37.29 -24.18
C SER A 367 38.19 -37.74 -25.13
N SER A 368 39.25 -38.33 -24.58
CA SER A 368 40.24 -39.08 -25.36
C SER A 368 40.49 -40.46 -24.76
N ALA A 369 39.75 -41.46 -25.25
CA ALA A 369 40.11 -42.89 -25.24
C ALA A 369 39.06 -43.61 -26.13
N ALA A 370 39.42 -43.91 -27.37
CA ALA A 370 39.84 -45.24 -27.80
C ALA A 370 38.67 -46.23 -27.93
N ASN A 371 38.29 -46.53 -29.18
CA ASN A 371 37.86 -47.87 -29.57
C ASN A 371 38.11 -48.07 -31.06
N ALA A 372 39.21 -48.77 -31.34
CA ALA A 372 39.48 -49.44 -32.60
C ALA A 372 39.25 -50.93 -32.38
N SER A 373 38.15 -51.47 -32.92
CA SER A 373 38.00 -52.85 -33.38
C SER A 373 36.52 -53.09 -33.72
N ASP A 374 36.20 -53.22 -35.01
CA ASP A 374 35.55 -54.44 -35.52
C ASP A 374 35.23 -54.27 -37.00
N GLU A 375 36.18 -54.73 -37.82
CA GLU A 375 35.93 -55.20 -39.17
C GLU A 375 35.56 -56.69 -39.07
N LYS A 376 34.31 -57.06 -39.37
CA LYS A 376 33.87 -58.26 -40.11
C LYS A 376 32.40 -58.61 -39.83
N ALA A 377 31.58 -58.54 -40.87
CA ALA A 377 30.82 -59.67 -41.45
C ALA A 377 29.43 -59.27 -41.99
N ASN A 378 29.18 -59.63 -43.26
CA ASN A 378 27.90 -59.74 -43.98
C ASN A 378 27.15 -58.41 -44.23
N ASN A 379 26.75 -58.04 -45.45
CA ASN A 379 26.47 -58.77 -46.68
C ASN A 379 26.51 -57.79 -47.86
#